data_AF-A0A3C1S2S2-F1
#
_entry.id   AF-A0A3C1S2S2-F1
#
_cell.length_a   1.000
_cell.length_b   1.000
_cell.length_c   1.000
_cell.angle_alpha   90.00
_cell.angle_beta   90.00
_cell.angle_gamma   90.00
#
_symmetry.space_group_name_H-M   'P 1'
#
loop_
_entity.id
_entity.type
_entity.pdbx_description
1 polymer ?
#
loop_
_entity_poly.entity_id
_entity_poly.type
_entity_poly.pdbx_seq_one_letter_code
_entity_poly.pdbx_strand_id
1 'polypeptide(L)'
;IQKIQNLCIRFIYNCKKNSNESMSKYRKELGWLSMSERRASHGLMLMFKIASGRAPNYLADLITFTNEIHQVNTRSSSRNAIWISKDVKLKARRNAFIFTMSVLFNKLPENIINAVSAAMFKTKLKKYIIENKLTLPDHFM
;
A
#
# COMPACT_ATOMS: atom_id res chain seq x y z
N ILE A 1 -3.58 6.87 -17.62
CA ILE A 1 -2.25 7.22 -17.05
C ILE A 1 -1.23 6.09 -17.22
N GLN A 2 -1.53 4.82 -16.91
CA GLN A 2 -0.57 3.70 -17.12
C GLN A 2 -0.05 3.61 -18.57
N LYS A 3 -0.90 3.90 -19.57
CA LYS A 3 -0.52 3.94 -20.99
C LYS A 3 0.59 4.97 -21.28
N ILE A 4 0.55 6.13 -20.62
CA ILE A 4 1.56 7.19 -20.78
C ILE A 4 2.89 6.72 -20.18
N GLN A 5 2.87 6.14 -18.99
CA GLN A 5 4.07 5.54 -18.40
C GLN A 5 4.68 4.48 -19.32
N ASN A 6 3.85 3.61 -19.91
CA ASN A 6 4.31 2.59 -20.86
C ASN A 6 4.89 3.23 -22.13
N LEU A 7 4.34 4.35 -22.60
CA LEU A 7 4.88 5.10 -23.73
C LEU A 7 6.28 5.64 -23.42
N CYS A 8 6.47 6.27 -22.26
CA CYS A 8 7.78 6.76 -21.81
C CYS A 8 8.81 5.62 -21.70
N ILE A 9 8.40 4.47 -21.16
CA ILE A 9 9.28 3.29 -21.07
C ILE A 9 9.68 2.80 -22.46
N ARG A 10 8.72 2.71 -23.39
CA ARG A 10 9.00 2.33 -24.79
C ARG A 10 9.97 3.30 -25.45
N PHE A 11 9.86 4.60 -25.15
CA PHE A 11 10.78 5.62 -25.65
C PHE A 11 12.20 5.42 -25.10
N ILE A 12 12.35 5.21 -23.79
CA ILE A 12 13.66 5.02 -23.13
C ILE A 12 14.38 3.77 -23.67
N TYR A 13 13.67 2.65 -23.78
CA TYR A 13 14.25 1.36 -24.21
C TYR A 13 14.17 1.13 -25.72
N ASN A 14 13.71 2.12 -26.49
CA ASN A 14 13.49 2.03 -27.93
C ASN A 14 12.71 0.75 -28.36
N CYS A 15 11.69 0.38 -27.59
CA CYS A 15 10.91 -0.83 -27.83
C CYS A 15 10.01 -0.68 -29.05
N LYS A 16 10.03 -1.66 -29.97
CA LYS A 16 9.13 -1.69 -31.13
C LYS A 16 7.66 -1.75 -30.68
N LYS A 17 6.77 -1.05 -31.39
CA LYS A 17 5.33 -0.95 -31.09
C LYS A 17 4.63 -2.32 -30.92
N ASN A 18 5.08 -3.32 -31.69
CA ASN A 18 4.50 -4.67 -31.73
C ASN A 18 5.33 -5.72 -30.95
N SER A 19 6.28 -5.31 -30.11
CA SER A 19 6.96 -6.28 -29.25
C SER A 19 5.99 -6.79 -28.18
N ASN A 20 5.93 -8.12 -28.02
CA ASN A 20 5.19 -8.81 -26.94
C ASN A 20 5.91 -8.69 -25.58
N GLU A 21 6.82 -7.73 -25.43
CA GLU A 21 7.62 -7.55 -24.23
C GLU A 21 6.76 -6.99 -23.11
N SER A 22 6.82 -7.64 -21.94
CA SER A 22 6.12 -7.13 -20.77
C SER A 22 6.82 -5.88 -20.25
N MET A 23 6.15 -4.72 -20.33
CA MET A 23 6.63 -3.45 -19.75
C MET A 23 6.93 -3.55 -18.25
N SER A 24 6.47 -4.60 -17.58
CA SER A 24 6.77 -4.87 -16.16
C SER A 24 8.26 -5.08 -15.92
N LYS A 25 8.98 -5.71 -16.86
CA LYS A 25 10.42 -5.92 -16.76
C LYS A 25 11.19 -4.58 -16.74
N TYR A 26 10.93 -3.74 -17.72
CA TYR A 26 11.55 -2.42 -17.84
C TYR A 26 11.20 -1.48 -16.69
N ARG A 27 9.97 -1.57 -16.14
CA ARG A 27 9.61 -0.83 -14.92
C ARG A 27 10.49 -1.19 -13.75
N LYS A 28 10.76 -2.49 -13.54
CA LYS A 28 11.63 -2.96 -12.46
C LYS A 28 13.07 -2.51 -12.67
N GLU A 29 13.59 -2.61 -13.89
CA GLU A 29 14.94 -2.14 -14.24
C GLU A 29 15.11 -0.63 -13.95
N LEU A 30 14.08 0.18 -14.25
CA LEU A 30 14.08 1.61 -13.92
C LEU A 30 13.79 1.91 -12.43
N GLY A 31 13.42 0.92 -11.63
CA GLY A 31 12.92 1.12 -10.27
C GLY A 31 11.62 1.94 -10.19
N TRP A 32 10.80 1.85 -11.24
CA TRP A 32 9.51 2.53 -11.36
C TRP A 32 8.37 1.65 -10.85
N LEU A 33 7.49 2.26 -10.07
CA LEU A 33 6.24 1.63 -9.64
C LEU A 33 5.18 1.73 -10.74
N SER A 34 4.33 0.71 -10.86
CA SER A 34 3.10 0.81 -11.66
C SER A 34 2.11 1.81 -11.06
N MET A 35 1.13 2.26 -11.82
CA MET A 35 0.14 3.22 -11.31
C MET A 35 -0.72 2.63 -10.19
N SER A 36 -1.00 1.33 -10.23
CA SER A 36 -1.69 0.61 -9.15
C SER A 36 -0.86 0.58 -7.87
N GLU A 37 0.43 0.25 -7.98
CA GLU A 37 1.39 0.30 -6.88
C GLU A 37 1.56 1.71 -6.31
N ARG A 38 1.59 2.74 -7.16
CA ARG A 38 1.66 4.13 -6.70
C ARG A 38 0.43 4.50 -5.88
N ARG A 39 -0.78 4.14 -6.33
CA ARG A 39 -2.02 4.34 -5.57
C ARG A 39 -1.95 3.67 -4.21
N ALA A 40 -1.53 2.41 -4.16
CA ALA A 40 -1.37 1.68 -2.91
C ALA A 40 -0.32 2.33 -2.00
N SER A 41 0.82 2.77 -2.55
CA SER A 41 1.87 3.44 -1.78
C SER A 41 1.41 4.74 -1.13
N HIS A 42 0.58 5.52 -1.83
CA HIS A 42 -0.01 6.75 -1.29
C HIS A 42 -1.04 6.46 -0.22
N GLY A 43 -1.89 5.44 -0.41
CA GLY A 43 -2.85 5.01 0.60
C GLY A 43 -2.16 4.50 1.87
N LEU A 44 -1.12 3.68 1.74
CA LEU A 44 -0.31 3.21 2.87
C LEU A 44 0.45 4.34 3.57
N MET A 45 0.90 5.36 2.83
CA MET A 45 1.49 6.57 3.43
C MET A 45 0.45 7.34 4.26
N LEU A 46 -0.79 7.44 3.78
CA LEU A 46 -1.87 8.03 4.56
C LEU A 46 -2.12 7.23 5.84
N MET A 47 -2.14 5.90 5.74
CA MET A 47 -2.28 5.03 6.91
C MET A 47 -1.18 5.21 7.93
N PHE A 48 0.07 5.29 7.49
CA PHE A 48 1.20 5.56 8.36
C PHE A 48 1.07 6.92 9.07
N LYS A 49 0.60 7.95 8.37
CA LYS A 49 0.38 9.27 8.99
C LYS A 49 -0.68 9.22 10.09
N ILE A 50 -1.78 8.51 9.85
CA ILE A 50 -2.86 8.32 10.83
C ILE A 50 -2.34 7.54 12.03
N ALA A 51 -1.64 6.42 11.80
CA ALA A 51 -1.02 5.63 12.87
C ALA A 51 0.03 6.39 13.68
N SER A 52 0.69 7.38 13.07
CA SER A 52 1.67 8.23 13.75
C SER A 52 1.07 9.46 14.45
N GLY A 53 -0.26 9.62 14.46
CA GLY A 53 -0.95 10.76 15.09
C GLY A 53 -0.75 12.09 14.38
N ARG A 54 -0.30 12.09 13.11
CA ARG A 54 -0.07 13.32 12.31
C ARG A 54 -1.21 13.66 11.36
N ALA A 55 -2.30 12.90 11.42
CA ALA A 55 -3.49 13.14 10.62
C ALA A 55 -4.54 13.92 11.44
N PRO A 56 -5.42 14.70 10.79
CA PRO A 56 -6.56 15.30 11.45
C PRO A 56 -7.46 14.27 12.16
N ASN A 57 -8.09 14.68 13.27
CA ASN A 57 -8.93 13.80 14.11
C ASN A 57 -10.01 13.06 13.32
N TYR A 58 -10.69 13.74 12.39
CA TYR A 58 -11.73 13.11 11.56
C TYR A 58 -11.23 11.92 10.71
N LEU A 59 -9.93 11.87 10.38
CA LEU A 59 -9.34 10.71 9.72
C LEU A 59 -8.91 9.63 10.71
N ALA A 60 -8.47 10.02 11.90
CA ALA A 60 -8.14 9.09 12.96
C ALA A 60 -9.39 8.31 13.41
N ASP A 61 -10.52 9.00 13.57
CA ASP A 61 -11.80 8.40 13.99
C ASP A 61 -12.35 7.35 13.00
N LEU A 62 -11.90 7.35 11.75
CA LEU A 62 -12.27 6.35 10.74
C LEU A 62 -11.56 5.00 10.95
N ILE A 63 -10.51 4.96 11.76
CA ILE A 63 -9.64 3.80 11.94
C ILE A 63 -9.59 3.46 13.42
N THR A 64 -9.87 2.20 13.73
CA THR A 64 -9.76 1.68 15.09
C THR A 64 -8.53 0.81 15.20
N PHE A 65 -7.70 1.05 16.21
CA PHE A 65 -6.54 0.21 16.47
C PHE A 65 -6.94 -1.01 17.28
N THR A 66 -6.26 -2.14 17.06
CA THR A 66 -6.57 -3.39 17.79
C THR A 66 -6.39 -3.22 19.31
N ASN A 67 -5.49 -2.32 19.72
CA ASN A 67 -5.23 -1.98 21.12
C ASN A 67 -6.38 -1.24 21.81
N GLU A 68 -7.22 -0.54 21.05
CA GLU A 68 -8.37 0.19 21.60
C GLU A 68 -9.54 -0.75 21.90
N ILE A 69 -9.65 -1.85 21.14
CA ILE A 69 -10.76 -2.80 21.23
C ILE A 69 -10.45 -3.95 22.20
N HIS A 70 -9.18 -4.39 22.26
CA HIS A 70 -8.77 -5.50 23.11
C HIS A 70 -7.66 -5.08 24.07
N GLN A 71 -7.96 -5.03 25.37
CA GLN A 71 -6.96 -4.86 26.44
C GLN A 71 -6.09 -6.11 26.66
N VAL A 72 -6.40 -7.22 25.97
CA VAL A 72 -5.63 -8.46 26.04
C VAL A 72 -4.43 -8.35 25.11
N ASN A 73 -3.23 -8.60 25.65
CA ASN A 73 -1.95 -8.49 24.94
C ASN A 73 -1.77 -9.65 23.94
N THR A 74 -2.54 -9.63 22.85
CA THR A 74 -2.42 -10.59 21.75
C THR A 74 -1.28 -10.15 20.81
N ARG A 75 -0.68 -11.10 20.05
CA ARG A 75 0.37 -10.79 19.05
C ARG A 75 -0.02 -9.69 18.04
N SER A 76 -1.32 -9.47 17.83
CA SER A 76 -1.88 -8.38 17.02
C SER A 76 -1.87 -7.03 17.74
N SER A 77 -2.06 -7.02 19.06
CA SER A 77 -2.04 -5.81 19.89
C SER A 77 -0.63 -5.21 20.00
N SER A 78 0.40 -6.05 20.17
CA SER A 78 1.80 -5.60 20.21
C SER A 78 2.29 -4.97 18.90
N ARG A 79 1.52 -5.06 17.82
CA ARG A 79 1.93 -4.71 16.45
C ARG A 79 1.32 -3.40 15.92
N ASN A 80 0.57 -2.65 16.75
CA ASN A 80 -0.26 -1.51 16.32
C ASN A 80 -1.10 -1.84 15.07
N ALA A 81 -1.60 -3.08 14.97
CA ALA A 81 -2.39 -3.51 13.84
C ALA A 81 -3.74 -2.77 13.84
N ILE A 82 -4.22 -2.43 12.64
CA ILE A 82 -5.53 -1.82 12.48
C ILE A 82 -6.60 -2.90 12.60
N TRP A 83 -7.61 -2.67 13.42
CA TRP A 83 -8.71 -3.61 13.55
C TRP A 83 -9.57 -3.59 12.29
N ILE A 84 -9.97 -4.77 11.83
CA ILE A 84 -10.80 -4.95 10.64
C ILE A 84 -12.04 -5.72 11.10
N SER A 85 -13.21 -5.09 10.98
CA SER A 85 -14.46 -5.75 11.33
C SER A 85 -14.70 -6.97 10.45
N LYS A 86 -14.99 -8.11 11.09
CA LYS A 86 -15.29 -9.37 10.39
C LYS A 86 -16.67 -9.32 9.71
N ASP A 87 -17.52 -8.37 10.11
CA ASP A 87 -18.91 -8.26 9.68
C ASP A 87 -19.07 -7.60 8.30
N VAL A 88 -17.97 -7.24 7.63
CA VAL A 88 -17.99 -6.71 6.28
C VAL A 88 -18.28 -7.82 5.26
N LYS A 89 -19.57 -8.16 5.12
CA LYS A 89 -20.07 -9.13 4.13
C LYS A 89 -20.25 -8.53 2.74
N LEU A 90 -20.52 -7.22 2.66
CA LEU A 90 -20.77 -6.53 1.39
C LEU A 90 -19.47 -6.23 0.62
N LYS A 91 -19.40 -6.67 -0.64
CA LYS A 91 -18.24 -6.45 -1.53
C LYS A 91 -17.89 -4.97 -1.70
N ALA A 92 -18.89 -4.09 -1.78
CA ALA A 92 -18.68 -2.64 -1.84
C ALA A 92 -17.93 -2.10 -0.61
N ARG A 93 -18.26 -2.60 0.59
CA ARG A 93 -17.60 -2.21 1.83
C ARG A 93 -16.21 -2.84 1.97
N ARG A 94 -15.96 -4.01 1.37
CA ARG A 94 -14.60 -4.59 1.22
C ARG A 94 -13.71 -3.83 0.24
N ASN A 95 -14.31 -3.14 -0.73
CA ASN A 95 -13.58 -2.27 -1.66
C ASN A 95 -13.41 -0.84 -1.12
N ALA A 96 -13.96 -0.53 0.06
CA ALA A 96 -13.78 0.77 0.67
C ALA A 96 -12.30 1.03 0.95
N PHE A 97 -11.89 2.29 0.78
CA PHE A 97 -10.50 2.71 0.96
C PHE A 97 -9.94 2.26 2.32
N ILE A 98 -10.68 2.51 3.40
CA ILE A 98 -10.26 2.17 4.76
C ILE A 98 -10.05 0.66 4.90
N PHE A 99 -11.01 -0.17 4.50
CA PHE A 99 -10.89 -1.63 4.61
C PHE A 99 -9.66 -2.15 3.84
N THR A 100 -9.52 -1.73 2.58
CA THR A 100 -8.45 -2.23 1.70
C THR A 100 -7.07 -1.79 2.18
N MET A 101 -6.93 -0.54 2.61
CA MET A 101 -5.68 -0.02 3.15
C MET A 101 -5.33 -0.62 4.50
N SER A 102 -6.30 -0.84 5.40
CA SER A 102 -6.07 -1.53 6.67
C SER A 102 -5.57 -2.96 6.45
N VAL A 103 -6.17 -3.70 5.52
CA VAL A 103 -5.71 -5.04 5.14
C VAL A 103 -4.29 -4.99 4.58
N LEU A 104 -3.99 -4.05 3.68
CA LEU A 104 -2.65 -3.91 3.10
C LEU A 104 -1.61 -3.49 4.14
N PHE A 105 -1.97 -2.59 5.04
CA PHE A 105 -1.10 -2.09 6.10
C PHE A 105 -0.74 -3.21 7.09
N ASN A 106 -1.72 -4.02 7.50
CA ASN A 106 -1.50 -5.18 8.37
C ASN A 106 -0.66 -6.29 7.73
N LYS A 107 -0.57 -6.34 6.39
CA LYS A 107 0.31 -7.27 5.67
C LYS A 107 1.76 -6.79 5.59
N LEU A 108 2.05 -5.55 5.98
CA LEU A 108 3.42 -5.02 5.95
C LEU A 108 4.28 -5.64 7.08
N PRO A 109 5.58 -5.86 6.84
CA PRO A 109 6.49 -6.30 7.87
C PRO A 109 6.76 -5.18 8.90
N GLU A 110 6.99 -5.55 10.15
CA GLU A 110 7.23 -4.62 11.27
C GLU A 110 8.37 -3.64 11.01
N ASN A 111 9.43 -4.06 10.32
CA ASN A 111 10.55 -3.19 9.97
C ASN A 111 10.10 -1.93 9.18
N ILE A 112 9.04 -2.07 8.37
CA ILE A 112 8.48 -0.98 7.59
C ILE A 112 7.50 -0.17 8.45
N ILE A 113 6.61 -0.84 9.20
CA ILE A 113 5.60 -0.17 10.04
C ILE A 113 6.27 0.69 11.12
N ASN A 114 7.30 0.18 11.78
CA ASN A 114 8.03 0.87 12.85
C ASN A 114 9.09 1.85 12.31
N ALA A 115 8.91 2.39 11.10
CA ALA A 115 9.80 3.40 10.57
C ALA A 115 9.69 4.71 11.37
N VAL A 116 10.85 5.30 11.70
CA VAL A 116 10.93 6.50 12.54
C VAL A 116 10.32 7.74 11.86
N SER A 117 10.43 7.83 10.53
CA SER A 117 9.95 8.98 9.75
C SER A 117 9.15 8.55 8.52
N ALA A 118 8.28 9.44 8.05
CA ALA A 118 7.52 9.23 6.81
C ALA A 118 8.44 9.06 5.58
N ALA A 119 9.60 9.70 5.58
CA ALA A 119 10.59 9.54 4.53
C ALA A 119 11.19 8.13 4.52
N MET A 120 11.57 7.61 5.70
CA MET A 120 12.05 6.23 5.85
C MET A 120 10.98 5.20 5.52
N PHE A 121 9.72 5.45 5.92
CA PHE A 121 8.60 4.62 5.54
C PHE A 121 8.45 4.56 4.02
N LYS A 122 8.51 5.72 3.33
CA LYS A 122 8.39 5.82 1.87
C LYS A 122 9.46 5.00 1.14
N THR A 123 10.72 5.11 1.56
CA THR A 123 11.85 4.44 0.91
C THR A 123 11.78 2.93 1.13
N LYS A 124 11.54 2.48 2.37
CA LYS A 124 11.36 1.07 2.69
C LYS A 124 10.16 0.46 1.96
N LEU A 125 9.03 1.16 1.92
CA LEU A 125 7.83 0.71 1.23
C LEU A 125 8.06 0.60 -0.28
N LYS A 126 8.69 1.61 -0.91
CA LYS A 126 9.02 1.56 -2.33
C LYS A 126 9.88 0.35 -2.66
N LYS A 127 10.92 0.10 -1.85
CA LYS A 127 11.80 -1.07 -2.01
C LYS A 127 11.01 -2.38 -1.91
N TYR A 128 10.16 -2.50 -0.88
CA TYR A 128 9.32 -3.68 -0.66
C TYR A 128 8.36 -3.97 -1.83
N ILE A 129 7.76 -2.93 -2.42
CA ILE A 129 6.85 -3.08 -3.55
C ILE A 129 7.61 -3.50 -4.82
N ILE A 130 8.78 -2.91 -5.10
CA ILE A 130 9.60 -3.26 -6.28
C ILE A 130 10.09 -4.70 -6.21
N GLU A 131 10.40 -5.19 -5.01
CA GLU A 131 10.73 -6.61 -4.75
C GLU A 131 9.53 -7.57 -4.92
N ASN A 132 8.37 -7.08 -5.38
CA ASN A 132 7.15 -7.85 -5.65
C ASN A 132 6.55 -8.57 -4.43
N LYS A 133 6.83 -8.10 -3.21
CA LYS A 133 6.36 -8.75 -1.98
C LYS A 133 4.96 -8.31 -1.53
N LEU A 134 4.31 -7.41 -2.28
CA LEU A 134 2.98 -6.91 -1.98
C LEU A 134 1.98 -7.37 -3.05
N THR A 135 1.01 -8.20 -2.67
CA THR A 135 -0.13 -8.57 -3.52
C THR A 135 -1.22 -7.51 -3.42
N LEU A 136 -1.49 -6.82 -4.52
CA LEU A 136 -2.55 -5.80 -4.60
C LEU A 136 -3.89 -6.46 -4.95
N PRO A 137 -5.01 -6.00 -4.36
CA PRO A 137 -6.33 -6.49 -4.72
C PRO A 137 -6.75 -6.07 -6.13
N ASP A 138 -7.60 -6.87 -6.79
CA ASP A 138 -7.97 -6.69 -8.21
C ASP A 138 -8.59 -5.34 -8.55
N HIS A 139 -9.30 -4.69 -7.63
CA HIS A 139 -9.88 -3.36 -7.87
C HIS A 139 -8.83 -2.24 -7.98
N PHE A 140 -7.55 -2.52 -7.69
CA PHE A 140 -6.44 -1.63 -7.97
C PHE A 140 -5.83 -1.81 -9.37
N MET A 141 -6.17 -2.87 -10.11
CA MET A 141 -5.73 -3.10 -11.49
C MET A 141 -6.65 -2.37 -12.47
#